data_AF-A0A192TA03-F1
#
_entry.id   AF-A0A192TA03-F1
#
_cell.length_a   1.000
_cell.length_b   1.000
_cell.length_c   1.000
_cell.angle_alpha   90.00
_cell.angle_beta   90.00
_cell.angle_gamma   90.00
#
_symmetry.space_group_name_H-M   'P 1'
#
loop_
_entity.id
_entity.type
_entity.pdbx_description
1 polymer ?
#
loop_
_entity_poly.entity_id
_entity_poly.type
_entity_poly.pdbx_seq_one_letter_code
_entity_poly.pdbx_strand_id
1 'polypeptide(L)'
;MSGILIATLLATASAKIPAGLSGGEVLYSDCGGSRQFVVGYAAGWLDKWNSDEYLARRIFIEAHPSPSRMVNSAHFAIAVGVNVCIPEGTTAEAVGKTLCTFLEENPGIREATGDELMTTMAHYKYRCPIP
;
A
#
# COMPACT_ATOMS: atom_id res chain seq x y z
N MET A 1 11.86 -17.51 47.16
CA MET A 1 12.15 -17.77 45.73
C MET A 1 10.84 -17.84 44.96
N SER A 2 10.21 -16.69 44.63
CA SER A 2 8.94 -16.66 43.88
C SER A 2 8.71 -15.27 43.26
N GLY A 3 9.74 -14.68 42.66
CA GLY A 3 9.68 -13.31 42.14
C GLY A 3 10.42 -13.08 40.82
N ILE A 4 11.12 -14.10 40.30
CA ILE A 4 11.94 -13.96 39.08
C ILE A 4 11.21 -14.51 37.85
N LEU A 5 10.14 -15.30 38.04
CA LEU A 5 9.43 -15.98 36.95
C LEU A 5 8.36 -15.13 36.22
N ILE A 6 8.00 -13.96 36.75
CA ILE A 6 6.97 -13.10 36.11
C ILE A 6 7.61 -12.07 35.17
N ALA A 7 8.88 -11.68 35.41
CA ALA A 7 9.56 -10.67 34.60
C ALA A 7 9.94 -11.17 33.19
N THR A 8 10.08 -12.47 32.97
CA THR A 8 10.40 -13.05 31.66
C THR A 8 9.18 -13.25 30.76
N LEU A 9 7.95 -13.24 31.30
CA LEU A 9 6.71 -13.40 30.50
C LEU A 9 6.20 -12.10 29.87
N LEU A 10 6.60 -10.94 30.38
CA LEU A 10 6.26 -9.64 29.77
C LEU A 10 7.27 -9.16 28.72
N ALA A 11 8.38 -9.87 28.52
CA ALA A 11 9.43 -9.47 27.58
C ALA A 11 9.15 -9.88 26.12
N THR A 12 8.07 -10.61 25.83
CA THR A 12 7.81 -11.18 24.50
C THR A 12 6.77 -10.45 23.64
N ALA A 13 6.19 -9.34 24.09
CA ALA A 13 5.07 -8.70 23.36
C ALA A 13 5.35 -7.29 22.81
N SER A 14 6.63 -6.91 22.66
CA SER A 14 6.98 -5.70 21.89
C SER A 14 8.14 -5.99 20.96
N ALA A 15 7.96 -6.99 20.08
CA ALA A 15 8.63 -6.93 18.81
C ALA A 15 8.11 -5.66 18.13
N LYS A 16 8.86 -4.55 18.24
CA LYS A 16 8.70 -3.42 17.33
C LYS A 16 8.70 -4.04 15.94
N ILE A 17 7.56 -3.98 15.25
CA ILE A 17 7.52 -4.22 13.81
C ILE A 17 8.69 -3.37 13.28
N PRO A 18 9.70 -3.98 12.63
CA PRO A 18 10.87 -3.25 12.18
C PRO A 18 10.39 -1.99 11.49
N ALA A 19 10.87 -0.82 11.92
CA ALA A 19 10.58 0.43 11.24
C ALA A 19 11.21 0.32 9.85
N GLY A 20 10.39 -0.11 8.90
CA GLY A 20 10.78 -0.67 7.62
C GLY A 20 9.54 -1.28 7.00
N LEU A 21 9.45 -1.20 5.68
CA LEU A 21 8.30 -1.64 4.88
C LEU A 21 7.70 -2.94 5.44
N SER A 22 6.43 -2.95 5.83
CA SER A 22 5.74 -4.17 6.29
C SER A 22 5.87 -5.24 5.22
N GLY A 23 6.44 -6.41 5.55
CA GLY A 23 6.52 -7.53 4.61
C GLY A 23 5.15 -8.19 4.40
N GLY A 24 4.99 -8.89 3.27
CA GLY A 24 3.74 -9.58 2.93
C GLY A 24 3.28 -10.61 3.96
N GLU A 25 4.20 -11.33 4.62
CA GLU A 25 3.86 -12.27 5.68
C GLU A 25 3.22 -11.60 6.90
N VAL A 26 3.68 -10.39 7.26
CA VAL A 26 3.07 -9.62 8.37
C VAL A 26 1.67 -9.17 7.99
N LEU A 27 1.50 -8.68 6.75
CA LEU A 27 0.18 -8.27 6.23
C LEU A 27 -0.77 -9.46 6.15
N TYR A 28 -0.30 -10.61 5.66
CA TYR A 28 -1.09 -11.84 5.56
C TYR A 28 -1.47 -12.39 6.94
N SER A 29 -0.58 -12.30 7.93
CA SER A 29 -0.89 -12.71 9.30
C SER A 29 -2.04 -11.89 9.90
N ASP A 30 -2.13 -10.58 9.63
CA ASP A 30 -3.26 -9.77 10.11
C ASP A 30 -4.56 -10.03 9.31
N CYS A 31 -4.47 -10.51 8.07
CA CYS A 31 -5.63 -10.89 7.26
C CYS A 31 -6.49 -12.02 7.88
N GLY A 32 -5.85 -12.93 8.62
CA GLY A 32 -6.52 -13.97 9.41
C GLY A 32 -7.00 -13.52 10.79
N GLY A 33 -6.62 -12.30 11.22
CA GLY A 33 -6.89 -11.73 12.53
C GLY A 33 -7.81 -10.52 12.50
N SER A 34 -7.38 -9.43 13.14
CA SER A 34 -8.16 -8.20 13.34
C SER A 34 -8.45 -7.43 12.06
N ARG A 35 -7.58 -7.59 11.05
CA ARG A 35 -7.53 -6.79 9.81
C ARG A 35 -7.26 -5.29 10.02
N GLN A 36 -7.05 -4.82 11.24
CA GLN A 36 -6.84 -3.40 11.50
C GLN A 36 -5.52 -2.91 10.90
N PHE A 37 -4.49 -3.76 10.93
CA PHE A 37 -3.18 -3.41 10.40
C PHE A 37 -3.17 -3.37 8.88
N VAL A 38 -3.75 -4.38 8.22
CA VAL A 38 -3.82 -4.41 6.75
C VAL A 38 -4.71 -3.28 6.19
N VAL A 39 -5.79 -2.92 6.89
CA VAL A 39 -6.64 -1.78 6.51
C VAL A 39 -5.89 -0.46 6.72
N GLY A 40 -5.17 -0.30 7.83
CA GLY A 40 -4.32 0.87 8.07
C GLY A 40 -3.20 1.00 7.03
N TYR A 41 -2.62 -0.12 6.62
CA TYR A 41 -1.60 -0.16 5.57
C TYR A 41 -2.17 0.28 4.22
N ALA A 42 -3.35 -0.24 3.85
CA ALA A 42 -4.06 0.16 2.64
C ALA A 42 -4.40 1.66 2.64
N ALA A 43 -4.88 2.19 3.77
CA ALA A 43 -5.14 3.63 3.93
C ALA A 43 -3.88 4.47 3.70
N GLY A 44 -2.76 4.11 4.35
CA GLY A 44 -1.50 4.83 4.17
C GLY A 44 -0.96 4.77 2.73
N TRP A 45 -1.13 3.64 2.05
CA TRP A 45 -0.75 3.51 0.63
C TRP A 45 -1.62 4.39 -0.27
N LEU A 46 -2.93 4.46 -0.03
CA LEU A 46 -3.85 5.34 -0.76
C LEU A 46 -3.50 6.82 -0.54
N ASP A 47 -3.24 7.21 0.72
CA ASP A 47 -2.89 8.59 1.08
C ASP A 47 -1.56 9.03 0.44
N LYS A 48 -0.57 8.12 0.38
CA LYS A 48 0.70 8.35 -0.32
C LYS A 48 0.44 8.73 -1.79
N TRP A 49 -0.28 7.88 -2.53
CA TRP A 49 -0.52 8.11 -3.95
C TRP A 49 -1.42 9.30 -4.22
N ASN A 50 -2.40 9.58 -3.35
CA ASN A 50 -3.22 10.79 -3.45
C ASN A 50 -2.38 12.06 -3.23
N SER A 51 -1.45 12.03 -2.29
CA SER A 51 -0.53 13.16 -2.05
C SER A 51 0.44 13.36 -3.22
N ASP A 52 1.01 12.28 -3.75
CA ASP A 52 1.89 12.33 -4.92
C ASP A 52 1.17 12.84 -6.16
N GLU A 53 -0.09 12.42 -6.38
CA GLU A 53 -0.96 12.90 -7.45
C GLU A 53 -1.27 14.40 -7.32
N TYR A 54 -1.66 14.84 -6.12
CA TYR A 54 -1.92 16.24 -5.84
C TYR A 54 -0.68 17.12 -6.10
N LEU A 55 0.47 16.72 -5.57
CA LEU A 55 1.73 17.46 -5.72
C LEU A 55 2.18 17.50 -7.18
N ALA A 56 2.08 16.38 -7.88
CA ALA A 56 2.46 16.33 -9.28
C ALA A 56 1.55 17.22 -10.13
N ARG A 57 0.23 17.18 -9.94
CA ARG A 57 -0.70 18.10 -10.63
C ARG A 57 -0.33 19.57 -10.39
N ARG A 58 -0.04 19.95 -9.14
CA ARG A 58 0.38 21.32 -8.80
C ARG A 58 1.66 21.71 -9.54
N ILE A 59 2.68 20.87 -9.49
CA ILE A 59 3.95 21.11 -10.20
C ILE A 59 3.73 21.24 -11.71
N PHE A 60 2.87 20.39 -12.30
CA PHE A 60 2.60 20.42 -13.74
C PHE A 60 1.72 21.59 -14.19
N ILE A 61 0.83 22.09 -13.34
CA ILE A 61 -0.03 23.25 -13.62
C ILE A 61 0.73 24.56 -13.42
N GLU A 62 1.64 24.63 -12.43
CA GLU A 62 2.38 25.86 -12.09
C GLU A 62 3.66 26.06 -12.92
N ALA A 63 4.13 25.05 -13.67
CA ALA A 63 5.29 25.16 -14.54
C ALA A 63 4.98 25.74 -15.95
N HIS A 64 5.86 26.65 -16.40
CA HIS A 64 5.82 27.53 -17.59
C HIS A 64 5.51 26.87 -18.98
N PRO A 65 5.18 27.66 -20.02
CA PRO A 65 4.23 27.30 -21.10
C PRO A 65 4.87 26.52 -22.28
N SER A 66 5.59 25.44 -21.99
CA SER A 66 5.96 24.44 -23.01
C SER A 66 5.23 23.12 -22.68
N PRO A 67 3.94 22.99 -23.04
CA PRO A 67 3.03 21.99 -22.47
C PRO A 67 3.23 20.57 -23.04
N SER A 68 3.94 20.42 -24.16
CA SER A 68 3.95 19.17 -24.94
C SER A 68 4.65 17.98 -24.27
N ARG A 69 5.30 18.19 -23.11
CA ARG A 69 5.87 17.10 -22.29
C ARG A 69 5.09 16.81 -21.00
N MET A 70 4.10 17.63 -20.63
CA MET A 70 3.60 17.69 -19.24
C MET A 70 2.11 17.39 -19.04
N VAL A 71 1.32 17.07 -20.07
CA VAL A 71 -0.16 16.93 -19.92
C VAL A 71 -0.78 15.76 -20.67
N ASN A 72 -0.20 14.56 -20.56
CA ASN A 72 -0.96 13.35 -20.86
C ASN A 72 -1.14 12.57 -19.56
N SER A 73 -2.36 12.20 -19.19
CA SER A 73 -2.62 11.29 -18.07
C SER A 73 -1.89 9.95 -18.25
N ALA A 74 -1.69 9.52 -19.50
CA ALA A 74 -0.80 8.43 -19.84
C ALA A 74 0.68 8.75 -19.53
N HIS A 75 1.15 9.99 -19.74
CA HIS A 75 2.50 10.41 -19.32
C HIS A 75 2.62 10.57 -17.80
N PHE A 76 1.57 10.94 -17.08
CA PHE A 76 1.59 10.97 -15.62
C PHE A 76 1.72 9.54 -15.07
N ALA A 77 0.88 8.61 -15.51
CA ALA A 77 1.00 7.19 -15.18
C ALA A 77 2.36 6.59 -15.57
N ILE A 78 2.98 7.07 -16.65
CA ILE A 78 4.36 6.70 -17.07
C ILE A 78 5.43 7.40 -16.21
N ALA A 79 5.22 8.64 -15.75
CA ALA A 79 6.20 9.47 -15.02
C ALA A 79 6.24 9.17 -13.52
N VAL A 80 5.12 8.82 -12.88
CA VAL A 80 5.06 8.28 -11.50
C VAL A 80 5.01 6.75 -11.45
N GLY A 81 4.92 6.08 -12.59
CA GLY A 81 5.04 4.63 -12.71
C GLY A 81 3.82 3.81 -12.29
N VAL A 82 2.67 4.44 -11.99
CA VAL A 82 1.46 3.75 -11.50
C VAL A 82 0.24 4.09 -12.36
N ASN A 83 -0.15 3.17 -13.24
CA ASN A 83 -1.36 3.24 -14.08
C ASN A 83 -2.53 2.50 -13.42
N VAL A 84 -3.05 3.06 -12.32
CA VAL A 84 -4.06 2.44 -11.46
C VAL A 84 -5.24 3.41 -11.28
N CYS A 85 -6.45 2.91 -11.49
CA CYS A 85 -7.73 3.60 -11.39
C CYS A 85 -8.61 2.91 -10.36
N ILE A 86 -8.46 3.30 -9.09
CA ILE A 86 -9.33 2.83 -8.01
C ILE A 86 -10.67 3.57 -8.13
N PRO A 87 -11.82 2.88 -8.19
CA PRO A 87 -13.12 3.53 -8.32
C PRO A 87 -13.42 4.51 -7.18
N GLU A 88 -14.09 5.61 -7.50
CA GLU A 88 -14.59 6.55 -6.48
C GLU A 88 -15.44 5.82 -5.43
N GLY A 89 -15.28 6.21 -4.16
CA GLY A 89 -15.97 5.58 -3.04
C GLY A 89 -15.38 4.24 -2.57
N THR A 90 -14.33 3.71 -3.22
CA THR A 90 -13.61 2.55 -2.71
C THR A 90 -12.97 2.89 -1.35
N THR A 91 -13.26 2.10 -0.32
CA THR A 91 -12.73 2.31 1.03
C THR A 91 -11.39 1.62 1.23
N ALA A 92 -10.60 2.09 2.20
CA ALA A 92 -9.39 1.38 2.64
C ALA A 92 -9.68 -0.05 3.11
N GLU A 93 -10.86 -0.29 3.70
CA GLU A 93 -11.31 -1.63 4.07
C GLU A 93 -11.49 -2.54 2.84
N ALA A 94 -12.11 -2.05 1.76
CA ALA A 94 -12.28 -2.80 0.53
C ALA A 94 -10.94 -3.12 -0.15
N VAL A 95 -10.00 -2.16 -0.15
CA VAL A 95 -8.65 -2.37 -0.67
C VAL A 95 -7.88 -3.35 0.22
N GLY A 96 -7.95 -3.22 1.54
CA GLY A 96 -7.31 -4.15 2.48
C GLY A 96 -7.84 -5.58 2.34
N LYS A 97 -9.15 -5.75 2.16
CA LYS A 97 -9.76 -7.06 1.86
C LYS A 97 -9.23 -7.63 0.53
N THR A 98 -9.10 -6.79 -0.50
CA THR A 98 -8.55 -7.20 -1.79
C THR A 98 -7.09 -7.64 -1.66
N LEU A 99 -6.27 -6.90 -0.89
CA LEU A 99 -4.90 -7.30 -0.57
C LEU A 99 -4.86 -8.65 0.16
N CYS A 100 -5.75 -8.88 1.12
CA CYS A 100 -5.82 -10.17 1.82
C CYS A 100 -6.11 -11.34 0.86
N THR A 101 -7.09 -11.20 -0.02
CA THR A 101 -7.38 -12.21 -1.05
C THR A 101 -6.18 -12.41 -1.97
N PHE A 102 -5.53 -11.34 -2.40
CA PHE A 102 -4.33 -11.41 -3.24
C PHE A 102 -3.18 -12.17 -2.55
N LEU A 103 -2.91 -11.90 -1.28
CA LEU A 103 -1.87 -12.61 -0.53
C LEU A 103 -2.24 -14.08 -0.28
N GLU A 104 -3.51 -14.38 -0.04
CA GLU A 104 -4.01 -15.75 0.12
C GLU A 104 -3.77 -16.58 -1.15
N GLU A 105 -4.14 -16.03 -2.31
CA GLU A 105 -4.02 -16.69 -3.61
C GLU A 105 -2.57 -16.80 -4.11
N ASN A 106 -1.66 -15.96 -3.59
CA ASN A 106 -0.28 -15.87 -4.06
C ASN A 106 0.72 -16.04 -2.91
N PRO A 107 0.86 -17.24 -2.31
CA PRO A 107 1.81 -17.46 -1.21
C PRO A 107 3.27 -17.22 -1.59
N GLY A 108 3.66 -17.47 -2.85
CA GLY A 108 5.05 -17.38 -3.30
C GLY A 108 5.63 -15.96 -3.38
N ILE A 109 4.81 -14.92 -3.25
CA ILE A 109 5.26 -13.52 -3.36
C ILE A 109 5.27 -12.77 -2.02
N ARG A 110 4.85 -13.40 -0.92
CA ARG A 110 4.67 -12.76 0.39
C ARG A 110 5.98 -12.27 1.04
N GLU A 111 7.12 -12.71 0.53
CA GLU A 111 8.44 -12.19 0.91
C GLU A 111 8.71 -10.75 0.40
N ALA A 112 7.91 -10.29 -0.57
CA ALA A 112 7.99 -8.92 -1.07
C ALA A 112 7.54 -7.89 -0.03
N THR A 113 7.96 -6.65 -0.23
CA THR A 113 7.54 -5.52 0.61
C THR A 113 6.06 -5.22 0.39
N GLY A 114 5.40 -4.64 1.39
CA GLY A 114 4.00 -4.28 1.30
C GLY A 114 3.70 -3.28 0.19
N ASP A 115 4.64 -2.39 -0.14
CA ASP A 115 4.48 -1.43 -1.24
C ASP A 115 4.54 -2.13 -2.60
N GLU A 116 5.47 -3.08 -2.79
CA GLU A 116 5.54 -3.91 -3.99
C GLU A 116 4.27 -4.76 -4.15
N LEU A 117 3.78 -5.35 -3.05
CA LEU A 117 2.57 -6.17 -3.05
C LEU A 117 1.32 -5.34 -3.38
N MET A 118 1.17 -4.17 -2.74
CA MET A 118 0.07 -3.24 -3.03
C MET A 118 0.11 -2.76 -4.48
N THR A 119 1.28 -2.35 -4.97
CA THR A 119 1.45 -1.89 -6.35
C THR A 119 1.13 -3.00 -7.34
N THR A 120 1.62 -4.21 -7.10
CA THR A 120 1.35 -5.39 -7.94
C THR A 120 -0.15 -5.71 -7.95
N MET A 121 -0.77 -5.85 -6.78
CA MET A 121 -2.21 -6.09 -6.64
C MET A 121 -3.03 -5.01 -7.34
N ALA A 122 -2.65 -3.74 -7.18
CA ALA A 122 -3.34 -2.62 -7.79
C ALA A 122 -3.25 -2.62 -9.32
N HIS A 123 -2.10 -2.98 -9.90
CA HIS A 123 -1.95 -3.15 -11.35
C HIS A 123 -2.82 -4.27 -11.91
N TYR A 124 -2.98 -5.38 -11.18
CA TYR A 124 -3.85 -6.47 -11.61
C TYR A 124 -5.33 -6.13 -11.47
N LYS A 125 -5.73 -5.51 -10.35
CA LYS A 125 -7.15 -5.30 -10.01
C LYS A 125 -7.75 -4.03 -10.57
N TYR A 126 -6.99 -2.94 -10.57
CA TYR A 126 -7.48 -1.58 -10.79
C TYR A 126 -6.82 -0.96 -12.01
N ARG A 127 -6.52 -1.73 -13.05
CA ARG A 127 -5.92 -1.19 -14.27
C ARG A 127 -6.83 -0.12 -14.90
N CYS A 128 -6.28 1.05 -15.18
CA CYS A 128 -7.01 2.08 -15.93
C CYS A 128 -7.34 1.61 -17.35
N PRO A 129 -8.53 1.96 -17.90
CA PRO A 129 -8.81 1.78 -19.32
C PRO A 129 -7.73 2.45 -20.17
N ILE A 130 -7.33 1.80 -21.27
CA ILE A 130 -6.46 2.43 -22.27
C ILE A 130 -7.33 3.47 -23.01
N PRO A 131 -6.85 4.72 -23.20
CA PRO A 131 -7.56 5.74 -23.98
C PRO A 131 -7.91 5.30 -25.40
#